data_AF-A0A257B8A3-F1
#
_entry.id   AF-A0A257B8A3-F1
#
_cell.length_a   1.000
_cell.length_b   1.000
_cell.length_c   1.000
_cell.angle_alpha   90.00
_cell.angle_beta   90.00
_cell.angle_gamma   90.00
#
_symmetry.space_group_name_H-M   'P 1'
#
loop_
_entity.id
_entity.type
_entity.pdbx_description
1 polymer ?
#
loop_
_entity_poly.entity_id
_entity_poly.type
_entity_poly.pdbx_seq_one_letter_code
_entity_poly.pdbx_strand_id
1 'polypeptide(L)'
;MIAAALARLGAARANLFPRLALTGSVGRQGTSGGGLTLGAGNFFAFGPSVRLPLLTGGRLRANIAARDAQAEQAARRYEQAGVEAFAEVERALVSYLREGERKQALETARAAGRGGNGAGTLRARSGRLHRRA
;
A
#
# COMPACT_ATOMS: atom_id res chain seq x y z
N MET A 1 -1.98 4.97 -3.79
CA MET A 1 -2.47 3.81 -4.59
C MET A 1 -3.92 3.98 -5.07
N ILE A 2 -4.89 4.31 -4.20
CA ILE A 2 -6.31 4.51 -4.61
C ILE A 2 -6.48 5.59 -5.68
N ALA A 3 -5.84 6.75 -5.52
CA ALA A 3 -5.90 7.84 -6.51
C ALA A 3 -5.47 7.39 -7.92
N ALA A 4 -4.45 6.53 -8.03
CA ALA A 4 -4.02 5.97 -9.30
C ALA A 4 -5.03 4.97 -9.88
N ALA A 5 -5.74 4.21 -9.04
CA ALA A 5 -6.82 3.32 -9.49
C ALA A 5 -8.02 4.12 -10.01
N LEU A 6 -8.43 5.17 -9.30
CA LEU A 6 -9.49 6.09 -9.73
C LEU A 6 -9.12 6.83 -11.02
N ALA A 7 -7.87 7.28 -11.16
CA ALA A 7 -7.39 7.90 -12.40
C ALA A 7 -7.48 6.95 -13.60
N ARG A 8 -7.15 5.66 -13.42
CA ARG A 8 -7.27 4.64 -14.48
C ARG A 8 -8.73 4.36 -14.85
N LEU A 9 -9.64 4.33 -13.88
CA LEU A 9 -11.08 4.21 -14.12
C LEU A 9 -11.61 5.43 -14.90
N GLY A 10 -11.19 6.64 -14.53
CA GLY A 10 -11.49 7.87 -15.27
C GLY A 10 -11.00 7.80 -16.72
N ALA A 11 -9.75 7.37 -16.93
CA ALA A 11 -9.20 7.17 -18.27
C ALA A 11 -9.95 6.09 -19.07
N ALA A 12 -10.41 5.01 -18.42
CA ALA A 12 -11.23 3.99 -19.06
C ALA A 12 -12.61 4.53 -19.48
N ARG A 13 -13.25 5.34 -18.64
CA ARG A 13 -14.53 6.03 -18.96
C ARG A 13 -14.34 7.06 -20.08
N ALA A 14 -13.21 7.75 -20.13
CA ALA A 14 -12.89 8.72 -21.18
C ALA A 14 -12.86 8.11 -22.59
N ASN A 15 -12.58 6.80 -22.70
CA ASN A 15 -12.58 6.11 -23.99
C ASN A 15 -13.98 5.96 -24.62
N LEU A 16 -15.06 6.26 -23.89
CA LEU A 16 -16.42 6.34 -24.44
C LEU A 16 -16.66 7.60 -25.28
N PHE A 17 -15.79 8.60 -25.17
CA PHE A 17 -15.92 9.87 -25.88
C PHE A 17 -15.03 9.92 -27.14
N PRO A 18 -15.35 10.79 -28.11
CA PRO A 18 -14.50 11.01 -29.26
C PRO A 18 -13.09 11.44 -28.84
N ARG A 19 -12.06 10.84 -29.45
CA ARG A 19 -10.68 11.28 -29.27
C ARG A 19 -10.34 12.29 -30.35
N LEU A 20 -9.93 13.47 -29.91
CA LEU A 20 -9.41 14.55 -30.74
C LEU A 20 -7.88 14.45 -30.73
N ALA A 21 -7.26 14.37 -31.91
CA ALA A 21 -5.81 14.41 -32.05
C ALA A 21 -5.42 15.36 -33.16
N LEU A 22 -4.50 16.27 -32.89
CA LEU A 22 -3.98 17.22 -33.86
C LEU A 22 -2.61 16.75 -34.34
N THR A 23 -2.48 16.50 -35.63
CA THR A 23 -1.24 15.99 -36.22
C THR A 23 -0.68 17.00 -37.21
N GLY A 24 0.64 17.16 -37.19
CA GLY A 24 1.39 17.95 -38.15
C GLY A 24 2.64 17.20 -38.61
N SER A 25 2.97 17.32 -39.88
CA SER A 25 4.18 16.76 -40.48
C SER A 25 4.81 17.78 -41.40
N VAL A 26 6.13 17.86 -41.38
CA VAL A 26 6.93 18.66 -42.32
C VAL A 26 8.06 17.78 -42.82
N GLY A 27 8.41 17.91 -44.10
CA GLY A 27 9.47 17.10 -44.66
C GLY A 27 9.82 17.51 -46.08
N ARG A 28 10.71 16.72 -46.68
CA ARG A 28 11.11 16.90 -48.07
C ARG A 28 10.86 15.60 -48.82
N GLN A 29 10.09 15.66 -49.89
CA GLN A 29 9.75 14.53 -50.76
C GLN A 29 10.16 14.86 -52.19
N GLY A 30 10.97 14.00 -52.79
CA GLY A 30 11.37 14.09 -54.20
C GLY A 30 11.18 12.75 -54.88
N THR A 31 10.80 12.75 -56.15
CA THR A 31 10.61 11.53 -56.96
C THR A 31 11.92 10.99 -57.55
N SER A 32 13.04 11.69 -57.37
CA SER A 32 14.38 11.31 -57.79
C SER A 32 15.43 11.85 -56.81
N GLY A 33 16.63 11.21 -56.76
CA GLY A 33 17.73 11.64 -55.88
C GLY A 33 18.24 13.07 -56.12
N GLY A 34 17.93 13.66 -57.29
CA GLY A 34 18.23 15.06 -57.63
C GLY A 34 17.10 16.05 -57.34
N GLY A 35 15.87 15.59 -57.06
CA GLY A 35 14.70 16.44 -56.75
C GLY A 35 14.66 16.98 -55.31
N LEU A 36 15.69 16.69 -54.52
CA LEU A 36 15.88 17.19 -53.15
C LEU A 36 16.51 18.59 -53.11
N THR A 37 16.65 19.29 -54.24
CA THR A 37 17.22 20.66 -54.29
C THR A 37 16.14 21.71 -54.57
N LEU A 38 16.21 22.78 -53.78
CA LEU A 38 15.60 24.11 -53.92
C LEU A 38 14.12 24.17 -54.40
N GLY A 39 13.21 24.23 -53.44
CA GLY A 39 11.85 24.77 -53.61
C GLY A 39 10.75 23.73 -53.80
N ALA A 40 10.88 22.83 -54.78
CA ALA A 40 9.78 21.95 -55.21
C ALA A 40 9.57 20.70 -54.35
N GLY A 41 10.52 20.37 -53.47
CA GLY A 41 10.47 19.14 -52.67
C GLY A 41 9.95 19.31 -51.24
N ASN A 42 9.61 20.52 -50.77
CA ASN A 42 9.18 20.72 -49.38
C ASN A 42 7.68 20.44 -49.24
N PHE A 43 7.29 19.63 -48.25
CA PHE A 43 5.90 19.42 -47.91
C PHE A 43 5.64 19.75 -46.44
N PHE A 44 4.44 20.25 -46.17
CA PHE A 44 3.88 20.35 -44.82
C PHE A 44 2.43 19.87 -44.87
N ALA A 45 2.00 19.18 -43.83
CA ALA A 45 0.61 18.79 -43.65
C ALA A 45 0.26 19.03 -42.18
N PHE A 46 -0.94 19.57 -41.95
CA PHE A 46 -1.47 19.81 -40.62
C PHE A 46 -2.96 19.54 -40.66
N GLY A 47 -3.46 18.79 -39.69
CA GLY A 47 -4.87 18.45 -39.66
C GLY A 47 -5.30 17.82 -38.34
N PRO A 48 -6.51 18.14 -37.85
CA PRO A 48 -7.13 17.42 -36.77
C PRO A 48 -7.63 16.06 -37.25
N SER A 49 -7.68 15.10 -36.33
CA SER A 49 -8.30 13.79 -36.52
C SER A 49 -9.25 13.51 -35.35
N VAL A 50 -10.43 13.01 -35.65
CA VAL A 50 -11.45 12.64 -34.67
C VAL A 50 -11.75 11.16 -34.81
N ARG A 51 -11.72 10.42 -33.70
CA ARG A 51 -12.07 8.98 -33.68
C ARG A 51 -13.10 8.71 -32.60
N LEU A 52 -14.26 8.19 -33.00
CA LEU A 52 -15.31 7.75 -32.09
C LEU A 52 -15.61 6.25 -32.31
N PRO A 53 -15.37 5.39 -31.30
CA PRO A 53 -15.68 3.96 -31.42
C PRO A 53 -17.19 3.72 -31.27
N LEU A 54 -17.92 3.59 -32.38
CA LEU A 54 -19.37 3.30 -32.37
C LEU A 54 -19.69 1.83 -32.05
N LEU A 55 -18.93 0.91 -32.66
CA LEU A 55 -19.15 -0.53 -32.55
C LEU A 55 -17.92 -1.18 -31.94
N THR A 56 -18.00 -1.52 -30.66
CA THR A 56 -16.87 -2.11 -29.91
C THR A 56 -17.21 -3.41 -29.20
N GLY A 57 -18.40 -3.97 -29.46
CA GLY A 57 -18.81 -5.27 -28.93
C GLY A 57 -18.75 -5.36 -27.40
N GLY A 58 -19.05 -4.26 -26.70
CA GLY A 58 -19.00 -4.20 -25.24
C GLY A 58 -17.60 -4.11 -24.61
N ARG A 59 -16.52 -4.20 -25.39
CA ARG A 59 -15.12 -4.16 -24.90
C ARG A 59 -14.82 -2.96 -23.99
N LEU A 60 -15.33 -1.78 -24.33
CA LEU A 60 -15.17 -0.57 -23.52
C LEU A 60 -15.86 -0.68 -22.16
N ARG A 61 -17.08 -1.22 -22.13
CA ARG A 61 -17.85 -1.40 -20.90
C ARG A 61 -17.20 -2.45 -20.01
N ALA A 62 -16.74 -3.56 -20.59
CA ALA A 62 -15.99 -4.59 -19.87
C ALA A 62 -14.68 -4.04 -19.28
N ASN A 63 -13.95 -3.21 -20.02
CA ASN A 63 -12.74 -2.57 -19.49
C ASN A 63 -13.05 -1.63 -18.33
N ILE A 64 -14.11 -0.81 -18.45
CA ILE A 64 -14.56 0.07 -17.36
C ILE A 64 -14.91 -0.75 -16.11
N ALA A 65 -15.70 -1.81 -16.25
CA ALA A 65 -16.08 -2.68 -15.13
C ALA A 65 -14.85 -3.30 -14.44
N ALA A 66 -13.87 -3.77 -15.21
CA ALA A 66 -12.62 -4.29 -14.66
C ALA A 66 -11.82 -3.23 -13.90
N ARG A 67 -11.78 -1.99 -14.39
CA ARG A 67 -11.10 -0.87 -13.69
C ARG A 67 -11.86 -0.40 -12.46
N ASP A 68 -13.18 -0.51 -12.47
CA ASP A 68 -14.05 -0.18 -11.34
C ASP A 68 -13.80 -1.15 -10.18
N ALA A 69 -13.84 -2.45 -10.45
CA ALA A 69 -13.52 -3.49 -9.47
C ALA A 69 -12.11 -3.33 -8.86
N GLN A 70 -11.13 -2.91 -9.67
CA GLN A 70 -9.78 -2.60 -9.16
C GLN A 70 -9.75 -1.37 -8.24
N ALA A 71 -10.56 -0.35 -8.52
CA ALA A 71 -10.68 0.83 -7.66
C ALA A 71 -11.37 0.48 -6.35
N GLU A 72 -12.44 -0.32 -6.38
CA GLU A 72 -13.13 -0.84 -5.19
C GLU A 72 -12.19 -1.68 -4.32
N GLN A 73 -11.45 -2.61 -4.93
CA GLN A 73 -10.46 -3.40 -4.20
C GLN A 73 -9.41 -2.52 -3.51
N ALA A 74 -8.95 -1.46 -4.18
CA ALA A 74 -7.99 -0.53 -3.59
C ALA A 74 -8.59 0.25 -2.41
N ALA A 75 -9.87 0.63 -2.49
CA ALA A 75 -10.61 1.27 -1.40
C ALA A 75 -10.76 0.32 -0.20
N ARG A 76 -11.18 -0.93 -0.43
CA ARG A 76 -11.30 -1.96 0.62
C ARG A 76 -9.99 -2.23 1.35
N ARG A 77 -8.88 -2.28 0.61
CA ARG A 77 -7.54 -2.47 1.22
C ARG A 77 -7.15 -1.31 2.15
N TYR A 78 -7.55 -0.10 1.81
CA TYR A 78 -7.30 1.06 2.67
C TYR A 78 -8.14 1.02 3.94
N GLU A 79 -9.43 0.66 3.82
CA GLU A 79 -10.30 0.42 4.98
C GLU A 79 -9.73 -0.67 5.89
N GLN A 80 -9.32 -1.81 5.31
CA GLN A 80 -8.72 -2.91 6.05
C GLN A 80 -7.43 -2.51 6.78
N ALA A 81 -6.52 -1.80 6.10
CA ALA A 81 -5.29 -1.32 6.73
C ALA A 81 -5.55 -0.40 7.93
N GLY A 82 -6.63 0.39 7.87
CA GLY A 82 -7.08 1.18 9.02
C GLY A 82 -7.51 0.29 10.19
N VAL A 83 -8.41 -0.67 9.95
CA VAL A 83 -8.89 -1.60 10.98
C VAL A 83 -7.75 -2.41 11.60
N GLU A 84 -6.82 -2.91 10.78
CA GLU A 84 -5.65 -3.65 11.24
C GLU A 84 -4.72 -2.78 12.11
N ALA A 85 -4.52 -1.52 11.74
CA ALA A 85 -3.73 -0.60 12.55
C ALA A 85 -4.35 -0.36 13.93
N PHE A 86 -5.67 -0.20 14.03
CA PHE A 86 -6.35 -0.10 15.32
C PHE A 86 -6.21 -1.38 16.16
N ALA A 87 -6.40 -2.54 15.53
CA ALA A 87 -6.23 -3.83 16.21
C ALA A 87 -4.78 -4.06 16.68
N GLU A 88 -3.77 -3.57 15.97
CA GLU A 88 -2.37 -3.62 16.40
C GLU A 88 -2.11 -2.73 17.62
N VAL A 89 -2.67 -1.51 17.64
CA VAL A 89 -2.56 -0.62 18.80
C VAL A 89 -3.21 -1.23 20.03
N GLU A 90 -4.40 -1.82 19.88
CA GLU A 90 -5.09 -2.50 20.98
C GLU A 90 -4.26 -3.69 21.52
N ARG A 91 -3.73 -4.53 20.62
CA ARG A 91 -2.87 -5.65 21.00
C ARG A 91 -1.60 -5.19 21.71
N ALA A 92 -0.95 -4.12 21.23
CA ALA A 92 0.23 -3.54 21.86
C ALA A 92 -0.10 -3.02 23.28
N LEU A 93 -1.23 -2.34 23.45
CA LEU A 93 -1.66 -1.83 24.75
C LEU A 93 -1.95 -2.96 25.74
N VAL A 94 -2.66 -4.01 25.32
CA VAL A 94 -2.92 -5.18 26.17
C VAL A 94 -1.62 -5.90 26.55
N SER A 95 -0.68 -6.04 25.61
CA SER A 95 0.63 -6.63 25.89
C SER A 95 1.39 -5.82 26.95
N TYR A 96 1.41 -4.49 26.80
CA TYR A 96 2.06 -3.59 27.75
C TYR A 96 1.49 -3.71 29.17
N LEU A 97 0.16 -3.72 29.29
CA LEU A 97 -0.51 -3.88 30.59
C LEU A 97 -0.16 -5.22 31.24
N ARG A 98 -0.20 -6.32 30.49
CA ARG A 98 0.17 -7.66 30.97
C ARG A 98 1.63 -7.76 31.39
N GLU A 99 2.54 -7.09 30.68
CA GLU A 99 3.94 -7.02 31.09
C GLU A 99 4.13 -6.26 32.40
N GLY A 100 3.36 -5.19 32.62
CA GLY A 100 3.30 -4.47 33.89
C GLY A 100 2.87 -5.37 35.04
N GLU A 101 1.75 -6.08 34.89
CA GLU A 101 1.25 -7.05 35.88
C GLU A 101 2.27 -8.16 36.15
N ARG A 102 2.89 -8.69 35.10
CA ARG A 102 3.91 -9.74 35.22
C ARG A 102 5.14 -9.25 35.97
N LYS A 103 5.61 -8.03 35.73
CA LYS A 103 6.71 -7.42 36.50
C LYS A 103 6.35 -7.32 37.97
N GLN A 104 5.17 -6.80 38.30
CA GLN A 104 4.71 -6.69 39.69
C GLN A 104 4.64 -8.06 40.38
N ALA A 105 4.08 -9.08 39.72
CA ALA A 105 4.01 -10.44 40.25
C ALA A 105 5.40 -11.07 40.48
N LEU A 106 6.37 -10.79 39.60
CA LEU A 106 7.75 -11.26 39.77
C LEU A 106 8.45 -10.55 40.94
N GLU A 107 8.18 -9.26 41.16
CA GLU A 107 8.74 -8.51 42.29
C GLU A 107 8.20 -9.02 43.63
N THR A 108 6.89 -9.29 43.73
CA THR A 108 6.29 -9.84 44.95
C THR A 108 6.81 -11.26 45.24
N ALA A 109 6.92 -12.12 44.23
CA ALA A 109 7.50 -13.45 44.37
C ALA A 109 8.97 -13.41 44.83
N ARG A 110 9.78 -12.49 44.28
CA ARG A 110 11.17 -12.27 44.72
C ARG A 110 11.26 -11.80 46.17
N ALA A 111 10.38 -10.89 46.59
CA ALA A 111 10.34 -10.40 47.97
C ALA A 111 9.99 -11.54 48.95
N ALA A 112 8.99 -12.36 48.63
CA ALA A 112 8.60 -13.52 49.42
C ALA A 112 9.74 -14.56 49.53
N GLY A 113 10.43 -14.85 48.43
CA GLY A 113 11.58 -15.77 48.42
C GLY A 113 12.76 -15.27 49.26
N ARG A 114 13.04 -13.96 49.25
CA ARG A 114 14.07 -13.36 50.13
C ARG A 114 13.69 -13.50 51.61
N GLY A 115 12.43 -13.27 51.96
CA GLY A 115 11.92 -13.46 53.33
C GLY A 115 12.05 -14.91 53.81
N GLY A 116 11.70 -15.88 52.96
CA GLY A 116 11.81 -17.31 53.26
C GLY A 116 13.24 -17.79 53.49
N ASN A 117 14.20 -17.34 52.67
CA ASN A 117 15.62 -17.66 52.85
C ASN A 117 16.21 -17.03 54.14
N GLY A 118 15.77 -15.82 54.49
CA GLY A 118 16.14 -15.18 55.76
C GLY A 118 15.68 -16.00 56.97
N ALA A 119 14.42 -16.44 56.99
CA ALA A 119 13.89 -17.29 58.06
C ALA A 119 14.59 -18.67 58.13
N GLY A 120 14.91 -19.27 56.98
CA GLY A 120 15.61 -20.55 56.90
C GLY A 120 17.02 -20.51 57.49
N THR A 121 17.76 -19.41 57.26
CA THR A 121 19.12 -19.24 57.81
C THR A 121 19.12 -19.01 59.32
N LEU A 122 18.13 -18.30 59.87
CA LEU A 122 17.92 -18.15 61.32
C LEU A 122 17.60 -19.48 62.00
N ARG A 123 16.72 -20.29 61.41
CA ARG A 123 16.39 -21.63 61.92
C ARG A 123 17.57 -22.60 61.85
N ALA A 124 18.35 -22.56 60.77
CA ALA A 124 19.57 -23.36 60.64
C ALA A 124 20.67 -22.95 61.63
N ARG A 125 20.72 -21.68 62.03
CA ARG A 125 21.65 -21.19 63.06
C ARG A 125 21.20 -21.62 64.47
N SER A 126 19.89 -21.57 64.75
CA SER A 126 19.29 -22.07 65.99
C SER A 126 19.46 -23.59 66.17
N GLY A 127 19.20 -24.39 65.12
CA GLY A 127 19.35 -25.84 65.17
C GLY A 127 20.80 -26.33 65.36
N ARG A 128 21.79 -25.53 64.97
CA ARG A 128 23.22 -25.82 65.21
C ARG A 128 23.66 -25.56 66.65
N LEU A 129 22.92 -24.76 67.41
CA LEU A 129 23.24 -24.46 68.81
C LEU A 129 22.71 -25.55 69.77
N HIS A 130 21.64 -26.26 69.41
CA HIS A 130 21.10 -27.33 70.26
C HIS A 130 21.79 -28.70 70.11
N ARG A 131 22.59 -28.93 69.06
CA ARG A 131 23.26 -30.22 68.81
C ARG A 131 24.67 -30.32 69.42
N ARG A 132 25.04 -29.39 70.31
CA ARG A 132 26.39 -29.28 70.92
C ARG A 132 26.40 -29.34 72.46
N ALA A 133 25.29 -29.74 73.08
CA ALA A 133 25.25 -30.15 74.48
C ALA A 133 24.99 -31.66 74.55
#